data_AF-A0A245ZJP3-F1
#
_entry.id   AF-A0A245ZJP3-F1
#
_cell.length_a   1.000
_cell.length_b   1.000
_cell.length_c   1.000
_cell.angle_alpha   90.00
_cell.angle_beta   90.00
_cell.angle_gamma   90.00
#
_symmetry.space_group_name_H-M   'P 1'
#
loop_
_entity.id
_entity.type
_entity.pdbx_description
1 polymer ?
#
loop_
_entity_poly.entity_id
_entity_poly.type
_entity_poly.pdbx_seq_one_letter_code
_entity_poly.pdbx_strand_id
1 'polypeptide(L)'
;MRWALEAQDPEGWLTRVDPELISANDGMFKHHLDRYKYPDRYGSKPDKHRADGLHFLQELDSRIARAGQLCGTKQGFTDTAIMPFVRQFAAVDRDWFDAQRLPSLQGWLASHLASDRFASVMYRAAPWSEGDQPIIVDGFKHIHQSHELV
;
A
#
# COMPACT_ATOMS: atom_id res chain seq x y z
N MET A 1 -13.23 2.65 2.18
CA MET A 1 -12.44 3.38 3.22
C MET A 1 -13.24 4.53 3.82
N ARG A 2 -13.69 5.52 3.05
CA ARG A 2 -14.36 6.73 3.59
C ARG A 2 -15.54 6.43 4.54
N TRP A 3 -16.49 5.61 4.12
CA TRP A 3 -17.65 5.20 4.95
C TRP A 3 -17.25 4.69 6.35
N ALA A 4 -16.23 3.84 6.43
CA ALA A 4 -15.78 3.26 7.71
C ALA A 4 -15.14 4.33 8.62
N LEU A 5 -14.40 5.27 8.04
CA LEU A 5 -13.75 6.35 8.80
C LEU A 5 -14.75 7.43 9.24
N GLU A 6 -15.81 7.67 8.46
CA GLU A 6 -16.92 8.54 8.89
C GLU A 6 -17.64 7.97 10.11
N ALA A 7 -17.68 6.64 10.25
CA ALA A 7 -18.18 6.00 11.46
C ALA A 7 -17.18 6.07 12.64
N GLN A 8 -15.89 5.83 12.38
CA GLN A 8 -14.85 5.83 13.41
C GLN A 8 -13.46 6.15 12.83
N ASP A 9 -12.93 7.35 13.14
CA ASP A 9 -11.60 7.83 12.72
C ASP A 9 -10.73 8.26 13.92
N PRO A 10 -10.29 7.31 14.77
CA PRO A 10 -9.55 7.62 15.99
C PRO A 10 -8.18 8.27 15.72
N GLU A 11 -7.67 8.15 14.50
CA GLU A 11 -6.37 8.68 14.08
C GLU A 11 -6.50 9.94 13.21
N GLY A 12 -7.72 10.40 12.95
CA GLY A 12 -8.00 11.61 12.18
C GLY A 12 -7.49 11.57 10.73
N TRP A 13 -7.53 10.41 10.07
CA TRP A 13 -7.11 10.24 8.68
C TRP A 13 -7.87 11.15 7.71
N LEU A 14 -9.16 11.42 7.96
CA LEU A 14 -10.00 12.26 7.11
C LEU A 14 -9.55 13.74 7.10
N THR A 15 -8.70 14.16 8.04
CA THR A 15 -8.09 15.50 8.04
C THR A 15 -6.89 15.62 7.09
N ARG A 16 -6.39 14.50 6.55
CA ARG A 16 -5.18 14.42 5.72
C ARG A 16 -5.50 13.71 4.41
N VAL A 17 -6.24 14.43 3.56
CA VAL A 17 -6.77 13.95 2.28
C VAL A 17 -6.32 14.90 1.17
N ASP A 18 -5.81 14.32 0.09
CA ASP A 18 -5.54 15.00 -1.18
C ASP A 18 -6.32 14.25 -2.28
N PRO A 19 -7.53 14.70 -2.63
CA PRO A 19 -8.36 14.04 -3.63
C PRO A 19 -7.73 14.04 -5.02
N GLU A 20 -6.94 15.05 -5.36
CA GLU A 20 -6.31 15.17 -6.67
C GLU A 20 -5.18 14.15 -6.82
N LEU A 21 -4.35 14.00 -5.78
CA LEU A 21 -3.31 12.98 -5.78
C LEU A 21 -3.88 11.56 -5.82
N ILE A 22 -4.99 11.31 -5.13
CA ILE A 22 -5.71 10.03 -5.18
C ILE A 22 -6.29 9.79 -6.58
N SER A 23 -6.89 10.80 -7.20
CA SER A 23 -7.40 10.71 -8.58
C SER A 23 -6.28 10.41 -9.58
N ALA A 24 -5.13 11.08 -9.43
CA ALA A 24 -3.95 10.81 -10.26
C ALA A 24 -3.40 9.38 -10.07
N ASN A 25 -3.43 8.88 -8.82
CA ASN A 25 -3.08 7.49 -8.50
C ASN A 25 -4.02 6.50 -9.21
N ASP A 26 -5.33 6.65 -9.00
CA ASP A 26 -6.36 5.72 -9.48
C ASP A 26 -6.54 5.78 -11.00
N GLY A 27 -6.18 6.90 -11.61
CA GLY A 27 -6.18 7.12 -13.06
C GLY A 27 -4.85 6.72 -13.69
N MET A 28 -3.97 7.71 -13.88
CA MET A 28 -2.77 7.57 -14.71
C MET A 28 -1.74 6.62 -14.11
N PHE A 29 -1.45 6.72 -12.81
CA PHE A 29 -0.46 5.82 -12.21
C PHE A 29 -0.92 4.37 -12.27
N LYS A 30 -2.18 4.07 -11.91
CA LYS A 30 -2.74 2.73 -12.02
C LYS A 30 -2.70 2.21 -13.46
N HIS A 31 -3.01 3.05 -14.45
CA HIS A 31 -2.93 2.69 -15.86
C HIS A 31 -1.53 2.18 -16.25
N HIS A 32 -0.47 2.88 -15.80
CA HIS A 32 0.91 2.48 -16.04
C HIS A 32 1.29 1.24 -15.21
N LEU A 33 0.92 1.18 -13.94
CA LEU A 33 1.17 0.03 -13.07
C LEU A 33 0.59 -1.26 -13.66
N ASP A 34 -0.66 -1.26 -14.11
CA ASP A 34 -1.31 -2.45 -14.67
C ASP A 34 -0.56 -2.98 -15.92
N ARG A 35 -0.09 -2.08 -16.78
CA ARG A 35 0.65 -2.41 -18.02
C ARG A 35 2.11 -2.74 -17.81
N TYR A 36 2.68 -2.26 -16.71
CA TYR A 36 3.99 -2.66 -16.26
C TYR A 36 3.93 -4.09 -15.66
N LYS A 37 2.91 -4.36 -14.84
CA LYS A 37 2.74 -5.63 -14.13
C LYS A 37 2.27 -6.78 -15.03
N TYR A 38 1.45 -6.50 -16.06
CA TYR A 38 0.85 -7.52 -16.92
C TYR A 38 1.04 -7.21 -18.42
N PRO A 39 2.28 -7.15 -18.92
CA PRO A 39 2.54 -6.74 -20.30
C PRO A 39 1.84 -7.63 -21.34
N ASP A 40 1.79 -8.94 -21.11
CA ASP A 40 1.13 -9.90 -22.02
C ASP A 40 -0.37 -9.65 -22.16
N ARG A 41 -1.02 -9.22 -21.06
CA ARG A 41 -2.47 -8.91 -21.07
C ARG A 41 -2.79 -7.68 -21.92
N TYR A 42 -1.86 -6.75 -22.03
CA TYR A 42 -2.09 -5.44 -22.65
C TYR A 42 -1.29 -5.23 -23.94
N GLY A 43 -0.45 -6.19 -24.37
CA GLY A 43 0.46 -6.02 -25.50
C GLY A 43 1.38 -4.80 -25.34
N SER A 44 1.75 -4.48 -24.10
CA SER A 44 2.47 -3.24 -23.76
C SER A 44 3.98 -3.45 -23.69
N LYS A 45 4.71 -2.32 -23.72
CA LYS A 45 6.15 -2.31 -23.44
C LYS A 45 6.36 -1.99 -21.95
N PRO A 46 6.69 -2.99 -21.10
CA PRO A 46 6.72 -2.80 -19.65
C PRO A 46 7.70 -1.69 -19.22
N ASP A 47 8.87 -1.59 -19.89
CA ASP A 47 9.87 -0.56 -19.59
C ASP A 47 9.35 0.87 -19.76
N LYS A 48 8.50 1.11 -20.78
CA LYS A 48 7.89 2.43 -21.00
C LYS A 48 6.93 2.76 -19.85
N HIS A 49 6.05 1.82 -19.51
CA HIS A 49 5.10 2.05 -18.41
C HIS A 49 5.78 2.15 -17.05
N ARG A 50 6.90 1.44 -16.84
CA ARG A 50 7.75 1.60 -15.66
C ARG A 50 8.36 3.01 -15.60
N ALA A 51 8.90 3.52 -16.70
CA ALA A 51 9.46 4.88 -16.77
C ALA A 51 8.38 5.95 -16.55
N ASP A 52 7.21 5.82 -17.18
CA ASP A 52 6.11 6.77 -16.99
C ASP A 52 5.56 6.71 -15.55
N GLY A 53 5.47 5.51 -14.96
CA GLY A 53 5.09 5.33 -13.56
C GLY A 53 6.11 5.94 -12.59
N LEU A 54 7.40 5.90 -12.93
CA LEU A 54 8.47 6.49 -12.10
C LEU A 54 8.29 7.99 -11.90
N HIS A 55 7.77 8.73 -12.90
CA HIS A 55 7.51 10.16 -12.75
C HIS A 55 6.50 10.46 -11.62
N PHE A 56 5.46 9.62 -11.48
CA PHE A 56 4.53 9.75 -10.36
C PHE A 56 5.21 9.45 -9.02
N LEU A 57 6.07 8.43 -8.97
CA LEU A 57 6.81 8.08 -7.75
C LEU A 57 7.80 9.17 -7.32
N GLN A 58 8.40 9.90 -8.26
CA GLN A 58 9.26 11.05 -7.96
C GLN A 58 8.48 12.22 -7.34
N GLU A 59 7.24 12.45 -7.77
CA GLU A 59 6.35 13.43 -7.13
C GLU A 59 6.01 13.02 -5.69
N LEU A 60 5.69 11.74 -5.48
CA LEU A 60 5.45 11.21 -4.13
C LEU A 60 6.68 11.37 -3.24
N ASP A 61 7.86 10.98 -3.73
CA ASP A 61 9.13 11.12 -2.99
C ASP A 61 9.37 12.56 -2.55
N SER A 62 9.16 13.52 -3.46
CA SER A 62 9.32 14.95 -3.18
C SER A 62 8.35 15.46 -2.12
N ARG A 63 7.10 14.99 -2.13
CA ARG A 63 6.11 15.35 -1.09
C ARG A 63 6.48 14.76 0.27
N ILE A 64 6.85 13.48 0.29
CA ILE A 64 7.26 12.76 1.50
C ILE A 64 8.52 13.40 2.10
N ALA A 65 9.48 13.82 1.27
CA ALA A 65 10.68 14.49 1.74
C ALA A 65 10.40 15.76 2.57
N ARG A 66 9.26 16.44 2.31
CA ARG A 66 8.90 17.69 3.00
C ARG A 66 8.30 17.48 4.38
N ALA A 67 7.55 16.41 4.59
CA ALA A 67 6.74 16.25 5.80
C ALA A 67 6.77 14.84 6.40
N GLY A 68 7.32 13.85 5.70
CA GLY A 68 7.37 12.45 6.10
C GLY A 68 6.18 11.61 5.65
N GLN A 69 5.04 12.23 5.32
CA GLN A 69 3.85 11.57 4.76
C GLN A 69 3.27 12.44 3.63
N LEU A 70 2.34 11.89 2.84
CA LEU A 70 1.83 12.56 1.64
C LEU A 70 1.02 13.83 1.94
N CYS A 71 0.38 13.89 3.11
CA CYS A 71 -0.45 15.02 3.54
C CYS A 71 -0.09 15.51 4.95
N GLY A 72 1.20 15.60 5.28
CA GLY A 72 1.70 16.18 6.54
C GLY A 72 2.65 15.25 7.29
N THR A 73 2.71 15.37 8.61
CA THR A 73 3.67 14.65 9.47
C THR A 73 3.16 13.32 10.00
N LYS A 74 1.88 13.01 9.78
CA LYS A 74 1.22 11.79 10.26
C LYS A 74 0.52 11.10 9.10
N GLN A 75 0.47 9.77 9.14
CA GLN A 75 -0.24 8.96 8.15
C GLN A 75 -1.69 9.45 8.01
N GLY A 76 -2.15 9.63 6.77
CA GLY A 76 -3.50 10.06 6.45
C GLY A 76 -4.23 9.10 5.53
N PHE A 77 -5.41 9.52 5.11
CA PHE A 77 -6.21 8.79 4.11
C PHE A 77 -5.45 8.61 2.80
N THR A 78 -4.76 9.67 2.34
CA THR A 78 -3.99 9.65 1.09
C THR A 78 -2.87 8.62 1.13
N ASP A 79 -2.14 8.52 2.24
CA ASP A 79 -1.07 7.52 2.41
C ASP A 79 -1.64 6.10 2.28
N THR A 80 -2.70 5.80 3.02
CA THR A 80 -3.31 4.47 3.02
C THR A 80 -3.95 4.12 1.67
N ALA A 81 -4.46 5.10 0.93
CA ALA A 81 -5.02 4.89 -0.40
C ALA A 81 -3.96 4.58 -1.45
N ILE A 82 -2.79 5.23 -1.38
CA ILE A 82 -1.75 5.15 -2.41
C ILE A 82 -0.73 4.04 -2.12
N MET A 83 -0.41 3.78 -0.86
CA MET A 83 0.60 2.79 -0.45
C MET A 83 0.44 1.40 -1.11
N PRO A 84 -0.78 0.82 -1.22
CA PRO A 84 -0.95 -0.48 -1.87
C PRO A 84 -0.51 -0.51 -3.35
N PHE A 85 -0.62 0.62 -4.07
CA PHE A 85 -0.22 0.72 -5.48
C PHE A 85 1.29 0.85 -5.59
N VAL A 86 1.92 1.67 -4.74
CA VAL A 86 3.39 1.80 -4.68
C VAL A 86 4.02 0.45 -4.30
N ARG A 87 3.46 -0.26 -3.31
CA ARG A 87 3.89 -1.61 -2.94
C ARG A 87 3.83 -2.56 -4.13
N GLN A 88 2.73 -2.55 -4.89
CA GLN A 88 2.58 -3.40 -6.07
C GLN A 88 3.60 -3.05 -7.15
N PHE A 89 3.84 -1.76 -7.41
CA PHE A 89 4.82 -1.30 -8.37
C PHE A 89 6.22 -1.78 -8.00
N ALA A 90 6.63 -1.58 -6.76
CA ALA A 90 7.93 -2.02 -6.24
C ALA A 90 8.08 -3.55 -6.27
N ALA A 91 7.00 -4.30 -6.16
CA ALA A 91 7.04 -5.77 -6.17
C ALA A 91 7.16 -6.39 -7.57
N VAL A 92 6.94 -5.64 -8.66
CA VAL A 92 7.11 -6.16 -10.03
C VAL A 92 8.59 -6.44 -10.34
N ASP A 93 9.47 -5.52 -9.94
CA ASP A 93 10.92 -5.65 -10.04
C ASP A 93 11.55 -4.88 -8.86
N ARG A 94 11.88 -5.63 -7.81
CA ARG A 94 12.31 -5.04 -6.54
C ARG A 94 13.70 -4.43 -6.63
N ASP A 95 14.63 -5.14 -7.28
CA ASP A 95 16.01 -4.69 -7.43
C ASP A 95 16.07 -3.40 -8.25
N TRP A 96 15.28 -3.31 -9.33
CA TRP A 96 15.17 -2.08 -10.11
C TRP A 96 14.60 -0.92 -9.28
N PHE A 97 13.56 -1.17 -8.48
CA PHE A 97 12.94 -0.14 -7.64
C PHE A 97 13.89 0.39 -6.56
N ASP A 98 14.62 -0.52 -5.89
CA ASP A 98 15.58 -0.18 -4.85
C ASP A 98 16.79 0.60 -5.41
N ALA A 99 17.13 0.40 -6.69
CA ALA A 99 18.17 1.18 -7.38
C ALA A 99 17.77 2.62 -7.75
N GLN A 100 16.48 2.99 -7.65
CA GLN A 100 16.03 4.36 -7.97
C GLN A 100 16.39 5.35 -6.86
N ARG A 101 16.64 6.60 -7.22
CA ARG A 101 16.90 7.70 -6.27
C ARG A 101 15.60 8.24 -5.67
N LEU A 102 14.90 7.41 -4.92
CA LEU A 102 13.62 7.71 -4.25
C LEU A 102 13.71 7.44 -2.73
N PRO A 103 14.68 8.04 -2.02
CA PRO A 103 15.00 7.63 -0.65
C PRO A 103 13.85 7.87 0.33
N SER A 104 13.08 8.94 0.15
CA SER A 104 11.96 9.29 1.04
C SER A 104 10.79 8.33 0.83
N LEU A 105 10.46 8.03 -0.44
CA LEU A 105 9.43 7.09 -0.80
C LEU A 105 9.78 5.66 -0.36
N GLN A 106 11.04 5.24 -0.57
CA GLN A 106 11.51 3.91 -0.13
C GLN A 106 11.42 3.77 1.39
N GLY A 107 11.86 4.78 2.15
CA GLY A 107 11.75 4.80 3.62
C GLY A 107 10.30 4.84 4.11
N TRP A 108 9.45 5.64 3.45
CA TRP A 108 8.01 5.68 3.72
C TRP A 108 7.35 4.33 3.47
N LEU A 109 7.62 3.69 2.32
CA LEU A 109 7.06 2.38 1.99
C LEU A 109 7.51 1.33 3.01
N ALA A 110 8.80 1.26 3.33
CA ALA A 110 9.33 0.36 4.34
C ALA A 110 8.64 0.55 5.70
N SER A 111 8.43 1.80 6.13
CA SER A 111 7.77 2.10 7.41
C SER A 111 6.32 1.63 7.42
N HIS A 112 5.57 1.79 6.33
CA HIS A 112 4.21 1.28 6.23
C HIS A 112 4.16 -0.26 6.25
N LEU A 113 5.07 -0.92 5.54
CA LEU A 113 5.15 -2.38 5.48
C LEU A 113 5.57 -3.02 6.82
N ALA A 114 6.31 -2.30 7.65
CA ALA A 114 6.72 -2.73 8.98
C ALA A 114 5.68 -2.43 10.08
N SER A 115 4.58 -1.75 9.75
CA SER A 115 3.58 -1.34 10.75
C SER A 115 2.70 -2.51 11.21
N ASP A 116 2.31 -2.50 12.49
CA ASP A 116 1.39 -3.50 13.07
C ASP A 116 0.05 -3.56 12.32
N ARG A 117 -0.42 -2.40 11.83
CA ARG A 117 -1.66 -2.32 11.02
C ARG A 117 -1.52 -3.08 9.71
N PHE A 118 -0.39 -2.93 9.03
CA PHE A 118 -0.17 -3.67 7.81
C PHE A 118 -0.06 -5.18 8.10
N ALA A 119 0.65 -5.55 9.18
CA ALA A 119 0.77 -6.94 9.59
C ALA A 119 -0.60 -7.58 9.89
N SER A 120 -1.49 -6.88 10.59
CA SER A 120 -2.82 -7.40 10.94
C SER A 120 -3.72 -7.60 9.72
N VAL A 121 -3.69 -6.68 8.75
CA VAL A 121 -4.50 -6.79 7.52
C VAL A 121 -3.95 -7.84 6.55
N MET A 122 -2.64 -8.10 6.60
CA MET A 122 -1.99 -9.08 5.73
C MET A 122 -2.04 -10.51 6.27
N TYR A 123 -2.78 -10.76 7.37
CA TYR A 123 -2.99 -12.11 7.87
C TYR A 123 -3.56 -13.04 6.78
N ARG A 124 -2.84 -14.12 6.52
CA ARG A 124 -3.25 -15.17 5.59
C ARG A 124 -3.60 -16.42 6.38
N ALA A 125 -4.89 -16.69 6.51
CA ALA A 125 -5.37 -17.99 6.95
C ALA A 125 -5.01 -19.06 5.91
N ALA A 126 -4.89 -20.31 6.35
CA ALA A 126 -4.83 -21.44 5.42
C ALA A 126 -6.08 -21.43 4.52
N PRO A 127 -5.96 -21.88 3.25
CA PRO A 127 -7.12 -22.10 2.41
C PRO A 127 -8.12 -23.01 3.13
N TRP A 128 -9.38 -22.57 3.20
CA TRP A 128 -10.43 -23.32 3.87
C TRP A 128 -10.65 -24.67 3.18
N SER A 129 -10.83 -25.72 3.98
CA SER A 129 -11.22 -27.07 3.57
C SER A 129 -12.53 -27.48 4.23
N GLU A 130 -13.27 -28.37 3.59
CA GLU A 130 -14.51 -28.91 4.14
C GLU A 130 -14.24 -29.62 5.47
N GLY A 131 -14.93 -29.19 6.53
CA GLY A 131 -14.71 -29.66 7.91
C GLY A 131 -13.90 -28.70 8.79
N ASP A 132 -13.28 -27.66 8.22
CA ASP A 132 -12.57 -26.65 8.99
C ASP A 132 -13.53 -25.82 9.86
N GLN A 133 -13.10 -25.55 11.10
CA GLN A 133 -13.81 -24.62 11.97
C GLN A 133 -13.67 -23.18 11.46
N PRO A 134 -14.70 -22.33 11.62
CA PRO A 134 -14.63 -20.93 11.23
C PRO A 134 -13.48 -20.21 11.96
N ILE A 135 -12.64 -19.51 11.20
CA ILE A 135 -11.60 -18.63 11.75
C ILE A 135 -12.20 -17.23 11.91
N ILE A 136 -12.29 -16.74 13.14
CA ILE A 136 -12.66 -15.36 13.43
C ILE A 136 -11.36 -14.53 13.50
N VAL A 137 -11.19 -13.63 12.54
CA VAL A 137 -10.05 -12.70 12.52
C VAL A 137 -10.50 -11.41 13.21
N ASP A 138 -10.13 -11.23 14.48
CA ASP A 138 -10.41 -10.01 15.22
C ASP A 138 -9.31 -8.97 14.92
N GLY A 139 -9.70 -7.80 14.43
CA GLY A 139 -8.82 -6.79 13.81
C GLY A 139 -7.79 -6.15 14.75
N PHE A 140 -7.74 -6.54 16.03
CA PHE A 140 -6.89 -5.93 17.04
C PHE A 140 -6.06 -6.88 17.91
N LYS A 141 -6.13 -8.22 17.78
CA LYS A 141 -5.22 -9.12 18.52
C LYS A 141 -4.98 -10.44 17.78
N HIS A 142 -3.76 -10.65 17.29
CA HIS A 142 -3.24 -12.01 17.17
C HIS A 142 -2.91 -12.53 18.56
N ILE A 143 -3.89 -13.16 19.21
CA ILE A 143 -3.61 -14.04 20.34
C ILE A 143 -3.20 -15.37 19.73
N HIS A 144 -1.91 -15.71 19.82
CA HIS A 144 -1.48 -17.09 19.66
C HIS A 144 -2.25 -17.94 20.67
N GLN A 145 -3.19 -18.76 20.21
CA GLN A 145 -3.69 -19.86 21.03
C GLN A 145 -2.58 -20.90 21.11
N SER A 146 -1.75 -20.77 22.15
CA SER A 146 -0.94 -21.88 22.66
C SER A 146 -1.91 -23.00 23.03
N HIS A 147 -1.93 -24.08 22.25
CA HIS A 147 -2.44 -25.34 22.75
C HIS A 147 -1.46 -25.84 23.81
N GLU A 148 -1.75 -25.55 25.08
CA GLU A 148 -1.29 -26.40 26.18
C GLU A 148 -1.93 -27.77 25.99
N LEU A 149 -1.10 -28.78 25.75
CA LEU A 149 -1.46 -30.16 26.03
C LEU A 149 -0.71 -30.57 27.29
N VAL A 150 -1.52 -30.87 28.30
CA VAL A 150 -1.20 -31.58 29.55
C VAL A 150 -0.59 -32.94 29.26
#